data_AF-A0A8D0FLF8-F1
#
_entry.id   AF-A0A8D0FLF8-F1
#
_cell.length_a   1.000
_cell.length_b   1.000
_cell.length_c   1.000
_cell.angle_alpha   90.00
_cell.angle_beta   90.00
_cell.angle_gamma   90.00
#
_symmetry.space_group_name_H-M   'P 1'
#
loop_
_entity.id
_entity.type
_entity.pdbx_description
1 polymer ?
#
loop_
_entity_poly.entity_id
_entity_poly.type
_entity_poly.pdbx_seq_one_letter_code
_entity_poly.pdbx_strand_id
1 'polypeptide(L)'
;QFSHQCPCKFCTKDFRTLRAQKLEKAKITLNDCLACSGCITSAESVLITQQSHEELCKMLTFNKTAAPDERKLVVVSVSPQSRASLAARCKMGVLETAKKLTAFFKSLGVHYVFDTTFSRNFSLLESQREFVKRFRKQSEDKKALPMLASACPGWICYAEKTHGSFIIPYISTTKSPQQVMGSLIKGHFAEQQHLTPNQIYHVTVMPCYDKKLEASRPDFFNQEYQTRDVDCVITTGKQSQR
;
A
#
# COMPACT_ATOMS: atom_id res chain seq x y z
N GLN A 1 6.54 -38.12 -17.96
CA GLN A 1 7.31 -38.51 -16.76
C GLN A 1 8.59 -37.68 -16.72
N PHE A 2 8.61 -36.54 -16.03
CA PHE A 2 9.83 -35.92 -15.52
C PHE A 2 9.43 -35.10 -14.29
N SER A 3 9.60 -35.72 -13.14
CA SER A 3 9.39 -35.16 -11.81
C SER A 3 10.64 -34.38 -11.40
N HIS A 4 10.58 -33.05 -11.45
CA HIS A 4 11.53 -32.23 -10.72
C HIS A 4 10.96 -31.95 -9.32
N GLN A 5 11.35 -32.80 -8.37
CA GLN A 5 11.15 -32.58 -6.94
C GLN A 5 11.99 -31.38 -6.49
N CYS A 6 11.32 -30.35 -5.98
CA CYS A 6 11.95 -29.27 -5.23
C CYS A 6 12.52 -29.85 -3.92
N PRO A 7 13.82 -29.69 -3.62
CA PRO A 7 14.46 -30.33 -2.45
C PRO A 7 14.21 -29.57 -1.13
N CYS A 8 13.30 -28.60 -1.08
CA CYS A 8 13.01 -27.90 0.15
C CYS A 8 12.05 -28.73 1.03
N LYS A 9 12.53 -29.16 2.21
CA LYS A 9 11.73 -29.85 3.26
C LYS A 9 10.54 -29.02 3.80
N PHE A 10 10.32 -27.81 3.28
CA PHE A 10 9.21 -26.92 3.62
C PHE A 10 7.98 -27.12 2.72
N CYS A 11 8.10 -27.77 1.56
CA CYS A 11 6.98 -27.89 0.61
C CYS A 11 6.06 -29.09 0.88
N THR A 12 6.47 -30.04 1.72
CA THR A 12 5.77 -31.34 1.87
C THR A 12 5.21 -31.63 3.27
N LYS A 13 5.51 -30.80 4.29
CA LYS A 13 4.92 -30.95 5.63
C LYS A 13 4.32 -29.63 6.09
N ASP A 14 3.07 -29.69 6.55
CA ASP A 14 2.31 -28.66 7.27
C ASP A 14 1.61 -27.53 6.50
N PHE A 15 0.96 -27.86 5.38
CA PHE A 15 -0.16 -27.02 4.87
C PHE A 15 -1.52 -27.74 4.81
N ARG A 16 -1.58 -29.05 5.13
CA ARG A 16 -2.85 -29.81 5.11
C ARG A 16 -3.72 -29.64 6.36
N THR A 17 -3.33 -28.82 7.32
CA THR A 17 -4.05 -28.65 8.60
C THR A 17 -4.32 -27.19 8.96
N LEU A 18 -4.51 -26.31 7.97
CA LEU A 18 -5.26 -25.08 8.22
C LEU A 18 -6.74 -25.44 8.11
N ARG A 19 -7.38 -25.73 9.25
CA ARG A 19 -8.85 -25.78 9.36
C ARG A 19 -9.38 -24.56 8.62
N ALA A 20 -10.30 -24.78 7.67
CA ALA A 20 -11.10 -23.72 7.06
C ALA A 20 -11.95 -23.06 8.17
N GLN A 21 -11.34 -22.13 8.91
CA GLN A 21 -12.06 -21.25 9.80
C GLN A 21 -12.87 -20.31 8.92
N LYS A 22 -14.18 -20.34 9.09
CA LYS A 22 -15.11 -19.39 8.48
C LYS A 22 -14.62 -17.99 8.85
N LEU A 23 -14.12 -17.25 7.86
CA LEU A 23 -13.64 -15.89 8.06
C LEU A 23 -14.85 -15.01 8.41
N GLU A 24 -14.92 -14.57 9.66
CA GLU A 24 -15.92 -13.59 10.08
C GLU A 24 -15.61 -12.22 9.46
N LYS A 25 -16.66 -11.42 9.20
CA LYS A 25 -16.49 -10.06 8.71
C LYS A 25 -15.57 -9.29 9.64
N ALA A 26 -14.50 -8.73 9.07
CA ALA A 26 -13.53 -7.89 9.75
C ALA A 26 -14.22 -6.79 10.58
N LYS A 27 -14.04 -6.81 11.90
CA LYS A 27 -14.37 -5.68 12.78
C LYS A 27 -13.09 -4.87 12.98
N ILE A 28 -13.05 -3.65 12.46
CA ILE A 28 -11.93 -2.71 12.67
C ILE A 28 -12.10 -2.12 14.07
N THR A 29 -11.12 -2.32 14.95
CA THR A 29 -11.13 -1.69 16.27
C THR A 29 -10.24 -0.46 16.29
N LEU A 30 -10.41 0.38 17.30
CA LEU A 30 -9.57 1.57 17.51
C LEU A 30 -8.08 1.24 17.69
N ASN A 31 -7.75 0.01 18.10
CA ASN A 31 -6.36 -0.42 18.23
C ASN A 31 -5.71 -0.71 16.86
N ASP A 32 -6.53 -0.94 15.83
CA ASP A 32 -6.08 -1.23 14.47
C ASP A 32 -5.87 0.06 13.66
N CYS A 33 -6.39 1.19 14.13
CA CYS A 33 -6.35 2.46 13.44
C CYS A 33 -5.93 3.58 14.41
N LEU A 34 -4.82 4.26 14.14
CA LEU A 34 -4.39 5.41 14.93
C LEU A 34 -5.30 6.65 14.72
N ALA A 35 -6.32 6.54 13.86
CA ALA A 35 -7.42 7.48 13.86
C ALA A 35 -8.18 7.31 15.18
N CYS A 36 -7.98 8.30 16.06
CA CYS A 36 -8.78 8.63 17.24
C CYS A 36 -10.23 8.16 17.20
N SER A 37 -10.81 7.87 18.37
CA SER A 37 -12.23 7.57 18.54
C SER A 37 -13.09 8.62 17.83
N GLY A 38 -13.74 8.23 16.73
CA GLY A 38 -14.57 9.13 15.92
C GLY A 38 -13.90 9.75 14.68
N CYS A 39 -12.63 9.46 14.41
CA CYS A 39 -11.91 10.00 13.25
C CYS A 39 -12.17 9.20 11.94
N ILE A 40 -12.87 8.05 11.99
CA ILE A 40 -13.31 7.28 10.82
C ILE A 40 -14.84 7.20 10.80
N THR A 41 -15.42 7.53 9.66
CA THR A 41 -16.86 7.42 9.37
C THR A 41 -17.24 6.00 8.98
N SER A 42 -18.53 5.66 9.06
CA SER A 42 -19.05 4.36 8.61
C SER A 42 -18.72 4.09 7.12
N ALA A 43 -18.74 5.12 6.28
CA ALA A 43 -18.35 5.02 4.87
C ALA A 43 -16.86 4.69 4.70
N GLU A 44 -15.98 5.38 5.42
CA GLU A 44 -14.54 5.11 5.43
C GLU A 44 -14.21 3.70 5.93
N SER A 45 -14.96 3.18 6.91
CA SER A 45 -14.81 1.79 7.40
C SER A 45 -15.12 0.76 6.31
N VAL A 46 -16.14 1.01 5.47
CA VAL A 46 -16.47 0.15 4.33
C VAL A 46 -15.31 0.14 3.32
N LEU A 47 -14.74 1.30 3.01
CA LEU A 47 -13.61 1.44 2.08
C LEU A 47 -12.35 0.67 2.55
N ILE A 48 -12.07 0.68 3.86
CA ILE A 48 -10.98 -0.11 4.45
C ILE A 48 -11.24 -1.61 4.31
N THR A 49 -12.48 -2.03 4.52
CA THR A 49 -12.88 -3.45 4.53
C THR A 49 -12.90 -4.04 3.12
N GLN A 50 -13.21 -3.24 2.10
CA GLN A 50 -13.17 -3.63 0.69
C GLN A 50 -11.75 -3.93 0.18
N GLN A 51 -10.72 -3.42 0.86
CA GLN A 51 -9.33 -3.67 0.49
C GLN A 51 -8.76 -4.82 1.32
N SER A 52 -8.41 -5.93 0.67
CA SER A 52 -7.92 -7.11 1.38
C SER A 52 -7.11 -8.05 0.49
N HIS A 53 -6.54 -9.09 1.09
CA HIS A 53 -5.90 -10.16 0.34
C HIS A 53 -6.90 -10.92 -0.55
N GLU A 54 -8.18 -10.98 -0.17
CA GLU A 54 -9.24 -11.59 -0.98
C GLU A 54 -9.43 -10.83 -2.29
N GLU A 55 -9.30 -9.50 -2.26
CA GLU A 55 -9.44 -8.68 -3.46
C GLU A 55 -8.30 -8.92 -4.46
N LEU A 56 -7.07 -9.07 -3.97
CA LEU A 56 -5.95 -9.53 -4.80
C LEU A 56 -6.23 -10.94 -5.37
N CYS A 57 -6.74 -11.87 -4.57
CA CYS A 57 -7.08 -13.22 -5.04
C CYS A 57 -8.18 -13.21 -6.11
N LYS A 58 -9.21 -12.36 -5.97
CA LYS A 58 -10.26 -12.18 -6.99
C LYS A 58 -9.67 -11.66 -8.29
N MET A 59 -8.84 -10.61 -8.24
CA MET A 59 -8.18 -10.06 -9.42
C MET A 59 -7.29 -11.11 -10.12
N LEU A 60 -6.52 -11.89 -9.35
CA LEU A 60 -5.69 -12.96 -9.90
C LEU A 60 -6.53 -14.09 -10.51
N THR A 61 -7.69 -14.40 -9.94
CA THR A 61 -8.63 -15.39 -10.47
C THR A 61 -9.28 -14.89 -11.75
N PHE A 62 -9.73 -13.63 -11.77
CA PHE A 62 -10.25 -12.97 -12.96
C PHE A 62 -9.25 -13.04 -14.11
N ASN A 63 -7.97 -12.69 -13.86
CA ASN A 63 -6.93 -12.77 -14.90
C ASN A 63 -6.72 -14.17 -15.49
N LYS A 64 -7.04 -15.25 -14.76
CA LYS A 64 -6.92 -16.62 -15.28
C LYS A 64 -8.01 -16.96 -16.30
N THR A 65 -9.19 -16.38 -16.13
CA THR A 65 -10.36 -16.65 -16.98
C THR A 65 -10.60 -15.56 -18.03
N ALA A 66 -10.05 -14.37 -17.82
CA ALA A 66 -10.21 -13.22 -18.71
C ALA A 66 -9.52 -13.42 -20.06
N ALA A 67 -10.11 -12.80 -21.09
CA ALA A 67 -9.50 -12.70 -22.42
C ALA A 67 -8.16 -11.93 -22.34
N PRO A 68 -7.19 -12.20 -23.24
CA PRO A 68 -5.86 -11.60 -23.17
C PRO A 68 -5.83 -10.07 -23.07
N ASP A 69 -6.77 -9.40 -23.74
CA ASP A 69 -6.96 -7.94 -23.79
C ASP A 69 -7.61 -7.36 -22.52
N GLU A 70 -8.35 -8.18 -21.77
CA GLU A 70 -8.99 -7.79 -20.51
C GLU A 70 -8.09 -8.00 -19.28
N ARG A 71 -7.00 -8.75 -19.44
CA ARG A 71 -6.07 -9.07 -18.34
C ARG A 71 -5.35 -7.82 -17.88
N LYS A 72 -5.25 -7.67 -16.56
CA LYS A 72 -4.44 -6.61 -15.96
C LYS A 72 -3.06 -7.09 -15.59
N LEU A 73 -2.06 -6.24 -15.79
CA LEU A 73 -0.73 -6.44 -15.25
C LEU A 73 -0.77 -6.17 -13.73
N VAL A 74 -0.58 -7.23 -12.94
CA VAL A 74 -0.68 -7.17 -11.46
C VAL A 74 0.69 -6.89 -10.86
N VAL A 75 0.80 -5.78 -10.13
CA VAL A 75 2.02 -5.32 -9.46
C VAL A 75 1.80 -5.29 -7.95
N VAL A 76 2.73 -5.83 -7.17
CA VAL A 76 2.74 -5.73 -5.71
C VAL A 76 3.96 -4.93 -5.24
N SER A 77 3.73 -3.85 -4.50
CA SER A 77 4.79 -3.05 -3.90
C SER A 77 4.83 -3.26 -2.38
N VAL A 78 5.93 -3.78 -1.85
CA VAL A 78 6.08 -4.14 -0.44
C VAL A 78 6.84 -3.06 0.32
N SER A 79 6.27 -2.60 1.43
CA SER A 79 6.96 -1.61 2.27
C SER A 79 8.11 -2.22 3.09
N PRO A 80 9.19 -1.45 3.34
CA PRO A 80 10.29 -1.88 4.20
C PRO A 80 9.84 -2.28 5.60
N GLN A 81 8.85 -1.58 6.16
CA GLN A 81 8.29 -1.85 7.48
C GLN A 81 7.53 -3.19 7.51
N SER A 82 6.71 -3.46 6.49
CA SER A 82 6.04 -4.75 6.34
C SER A 82 7.03 -5.89 6.18
N ARG A 83 8.08 -5.70 5.37
CA ARG A 83 9.15 -6.68 5.20
C ARG A 83 9.90 -6.94 6.51
N ALA A 84 10.27 -5.89 7.24
CA ALA A 84 10.96 -6.02 8.53
C ALA A 84 10.09 -6.72 9.59
N SER A 85 8.81 -6.36 9.66
CA SER A 85 7.83 -7.01 10.56
C SER A 85 7.69 -8.50 10.26
N LEU A 86 7.59 -8.88 8.99
CA LEU A 86 7.54 -10.28 8.57
C LEU A 86 8.85 -11.02 8.84
N ALA A 87 10.00 -10.37 8.62
CA ALA A 87 11.30 -10.94 8.91
C ALA A 87 11.45 -11.28 10.41
N ALA A 88 11.06 -10.35 11.29
CA ALA A 88 11.05 -10.56 12.73
C ALA A 88 10.08 -11.71 13.11
N ARG A 89 8.85 -11.71 12.58
CA ARG A 89 7.84 -12.74 12.87
C ARG A 89 8.29 -14.14 12.45
N CYS A 90 8.94 -14.25 11.29
CA CYS A 90 9.40 -15.53 10.76
C CYS A 90 10.79 -15.93 11.30
N LYS A 91 11.45 -15.09 12.11
CA LYS A 91 12.83 -15.27 12.60
C LYS A 91 13.82 -15.46 11.45
N MET A 92 13.75 -14.55 10.49
CA MET A 92 14.50 -14.60 9.24
C MET A 92 15.24 -13.29 8.96
N GLY A 93 16.26 -13.34 8.11
CA GLY A 93 16.91 -12.13 7.61
C GLY A 93 16.00 -11.36 6.64
N VAL A 94 16.07 -10.02 6.65
CA VAL A 94 15.25 -9.12 5.81
C VAL A 94 15.36 -9.46 4.31
N LEU A 95 16.58 -9.76 3.82
CA LEU A 95 16.80 -10.14 2.43
C LEU A 95 16.19 -11.50 2.09
N GLU A 96 16.28 -12.47 3.01
CA GLU A 96 15.67 -13.78 2.82
C GLU A 96 14.14 -13.68 2.79
N THR A 97 13.58 -12.85 3.68
CA THR A 97 12.15 -12.51 3.68
C THR A 97 11.73 -11.85 2.37
N ALA A 98 12.52 -10.92 1.82
CA ALA A 98 12.24 -10.30 0.51
C ALA A 98 12.16 -11.36 -0.61
N LYS A 99 13.12 -12.28 -0.66
CA LYS A 99 13.17 -13.36 -1.65
C LYS A 99 11.96 -14.29 -1.53
N LYS A 100 11.62 -14.71 -0.30
CA LYS A 100 10.46 -15.58 -0.06
C LYS A 100 9.14 -14.89 -0.38
N LEU A 101 8.98 -13.61 -0.03
CA LEU A 101 7.79 -12.83 -0.39
C LEU A 101 7.65 -12.67 -1.90
N THR A 102 8.75 -12.39 -2.59
CA THR A 102 8.77 -12.30 -4.05
C THR A 102 8.34 -13.62 -4.67
N ALA A 103 8.94 -14.73 -4.24
CA ALA A 103 8.58 -16.07 -4.71
C ALA A 103 7.11 -16.40 -4.44
N PHE A 104 6.61 -16.07 -3.24
CA PHE A 104 5.22 -16.26 -2.86
C PHE A 104 4.26 -15.51 -3.80
N PHE A 105 4.43 -14.19 -3.97
CA PHE A 105 3.56 -13.40 -4.85
C PHE A 105 3.64 -13.87 -6.31
N LYS A 106 4.84 -14.16 -6.81
CA LYS A 106 5.03 -14.72 -8.16
C LYS A 106 4.29 -16.05 -8.32
N SER A 107 4.34 -16.93 -7.32
CA SER A 107 3.62 -18.22 -7.35
C SER A 107 2.09 -18.07 -7.38
N LEU A 108 1.56 -16.94 -6.90
CA LEU A 108 0.12 -16.64 -6.97
C LEU A 108 -0.31 -16.10 -8.34
N GLY A 109 0.64 -15.68 -9.18
CA GLY A 109 0.37 -15.06 -10.48
C GLY A 109 0.59 -13.53 -10.51
N VAL A 110 1.22 -12.95 -9.49
CA VAL A 110 1.63 -11.53 -9.54
C VAL A 110 2.75 -11.37 -10.56
N HIS A 111 2.66 -10.34 -11.41
CA HIS A 111 3.59 -10.13 -12.52
C HIS A 111 4.87 -9.43 -12.07
N TYR A 112 4.78 -8.46 -11.15
CA TYR A 112 5.94 -7.73 -10.63
C TYR A 112 5.84 -7.51 -9.13
N VAL A 113 6.98 -7.60 -8.45
CA VAL A 113 7.10 -7.34 -7.01
C VAL A 113 8.19 -6.31 -6.80
N PHE A 114 7.83 -5.15 -6.24
CA PHE A 114 8.73 -4.04 -5.99
C PHE A 114 8.88 -3.73 -4.50
N ASP A 115 9.95 -3.02 -4.16
CA ASP A 115 10.20 -2.50 -2.82
C ASP A 115 9.97 -0.99 -2.80
N THR A 116 9.18 -0.49 -1.83
CA THR A 116 8.87 0.95 -1.76
C THR A 116 10.01 1.80 -1.16
N THR A 117 11.20 1.24 -0.91
CA THR A 117 12.37 2.02 -0.49
C THR A 117 12.71 3.10 -1.52
N PHE A 118 12.58 2.78 -2.81
CA PHE A 118 12.84 3.74 -3.87
C PHE A 118 11.87 4.94 -3.79
N SER A 119 10.56 4.69 -3.71
CA SER A 119 9.56 5.76 -3.58
C SER A 119 9.70 6.56 -2.27
N ARG A 120 10.21 5.93 -1.20
CA ARG A 120 10.54 6.63 0.05
C ARG A 120 11.68 7.63 -0.15
N ASN A 121 12.68 7.32 -0.97
CA ASN A 121 13.76 8.25 -1.27
C ASN A 121 13.25 9.45 -2.08
N PHE A 122 12.35 9.24 -3.06
CA PHE A 122 11.70 10.35 -3.77
C PHE A 122 10.90 11.24 -2.82
N SER A 123 10.06 10.65 -1.98
CA SER A 123 9.28 11.40 -0.98
C SER A 123 10.20 12.22 -0.06
N LEU A 124 11.34 11.68 0.37
CA LEU A 124 12.33 12.41 1.17
C LEU A 124 12.93 13.59 0.40
N LEU A 125 13.37 13.38 -0.85
CA LEU A 125 13.97 14.43 -1.68
C LEU A 125 12.98 15.56 -1.98
N GLU A 126 11.72 15.23 -2.27
CA GLU A 126 10.67 16.22 -2.50
C GLU A 126 10.33 17.00 -1.23
N SER A 127 10.22 16.32 -0.07
CA SER A 127 10.03 17.00 1.22
C SER A 127 11.20 17.92 1.57
N GLN A 128 12.44 17.50 1.27
CA GLN A 128 13.62 18.34 1.45
C GLN A 128 13.56 19.59 0.55
N ARG A 129 13.23 19.43 -0.73
CA ARG A 129 13.09 20.54 -1.68
C ARG A 129 12.02 21.52 -1.22
N GLU A 130 10.88 21.00 -0.79
CA GLU A 130 9.79 21.80 -0.25
C GLU A 130 10.21 22.57 1.00
N PHE A 131 10.89 21.90 1.95
CA PHE A 131 11.38 22.53 3.16
C PHE A 131 12.34 23.69 2.84
N VAL A 132 13.33 23.47 1.97
CA VAL A 132 14.29 24.52 1.60
C VAL A 132 13.58 25.71 0.94
N LYS A 133 12.59 25.45 0.09
CA LYS A 133 11.77 26.50 -0.55
C LYS A 133 10.98 27.30 0.48
N ARG A 134 10.33 26.63 1.44
CA ARG A 134 9.57 27.28 2.52
C ARG A 134 10.49 28.07 3.46
N PHE A 135 11.60 27.48 3.87
CA PHE A 135 12.59 28.12 4.76
C PHE A 135 13.13 29.42 4.17
N ARG A 136 13.46 29.44 2.88
CA ARG A 136 13.93 30.66 2.18
C ARG A 136 12.87 31.76 2.12
N LYS A 137 11.58 31.42 2.19
CA LYS A 137 10.45 32.36 2.14
C LYS A 137 9.89 32.73 3.51
N GLN A 138 10.49 32.26 4.60
CA GLN A 138 9.92 32.42 5.95
C GLN A 138 9.69 33.88 6.39
N SER A 139 10.46 34.84 5.83
CA SER A 139 10.29 36.27 6.10
C SER A 139 9.11 36.88 5.32
N GLU A 140 8.74 36.29 4.19
CA GLU A 140 7.69 36.79 3.29
C GLU A 140 6.35 36.09 3.54
N ASP A 141 6.39 34.79 3.84
CA ASP A 141 5.23 33.95 4.08
C ASP A 141 5.23 33.44 5.53
N LYS A 142 4.36 34.05 6.35
CA LYS A 142 4.16 33.66 7.75
C LYS A 142 3.64 32.22 7.93
N LYS A 143 3.14 31.59 6.86
CA LYS A 143 2.67 30.20 6.85
C LYS A 143 3.71 29.22 6.29
N ALA A 144 4.90 29.70 5.94
CA ALA A 144 5.95 28.84 5.41
C ALA A 144 6.47 27.84 6.45
N LEU A 145 6.52 28.23 7.73
CA LEU A 145 7.02 27.39 8.83
C LEU A 145 6.10 27.46 10.07
N PRO A 146 6.00 26.38 10.86
CA PRO A 146 6.69 25.09 10.70
C PRO A 146 6.16 24.28 9.51
N MET A 147 7.01 23.45 8.89
CA MET A 147 6.55 22.49 7.87
C MET A 147 6.27 21.14 8.54
N LEU A 148 5.03 20.68 8.47
CA LEU A 148 4.55 19.43 9.07
C LEU A 148 4.58 18.31 8.03
N ALA A 149 5.01 17.12 8.45
CA ALA A 149 5.09 15.97 7.57
C ALA A 149 3.70 15.52 7.09
N SER A 150 3.63 14.96 5.88
CA SER A 150 2.38 14.54 5.23
C SER A 150 2.27 13.03 4.99
N ALA A 151 3.33 12.27 5.25
CA ALA A 151 3.40 10.86 4.83
C ALA A 151 2.49 9.89 5.62
N CYS A 152 2.01 10.30 6.80
CA CYS A 152 1.17 9.51 7.69
C CYS A 152 -0.31 9.85 7.47
N PRO A 153 -1.14 8.92 6.93
CA PRO A 153 -2.53 9.23 6.62
C PRO A 153 -3.39 9.47 7.87
N GLY A 154 -3.15 8.76 8.97
CA GLY A 154 -3.85 9.00 10.24
C GLY A 154 -3.63 10.42 10.77
N TRP A 155 -2.40 10.93 10.66
CA TRP A 155 -2.08 12.33 10.97
C TRP A 155 -2.83 13.30 10.06
N ILE A 156 -2.84 13.06 8.74
CA ILE A 156 -3.56 13.91 7.79
C ILE A 156 -5.05 13.95 8.12
N CYS A 157 -5.68 12.79 8.36
CA CYS A 157 -7.10 12.71 8.72
C CYS A 157 -7.38 13.46 10.03
N TYR A 158 -6.54 13.31 11.04
CA TYR A 158 -6.66 14.06 12.30
C TYR A 158 -6.52 15.57 12.07
N ALA A 159 -5.51 15.99 11.32
CA ALA A 159 -5.25 17.39 11.01
C ALA A 159 -6.43 18.04 10.27
N GLU A 160 -6.95 17.39 9.24
CA GLU A 160 -8.10 17.85 8.46
C GLU A 160 -9.39 17.93 9.30
N LYS A 161 -9.68 16.91 10.13
CA LYS A 161 -10.96 16.81 10.87
C LYS A 161 -10.96 17.64 12.16
N THR A 162 -9.83 17.75 12.85
CA THR A 162 -9.76 18.42 14.16
C THR A 162 -9.32 19.87 14.06
N HIS A 163 -8.36 20.18 13.17
CA HIS A 163 -7.74 21.51 13.11
C HIS A 163 -8.07 22.27 11.83
N GLY A 164 -8.51 21.58 10.78
CA GLY A 164 -9.02 22.15 9.54
C GLY A 164 -8.06 23.16 8.91
N SER A 165 -8.61 24.30 8.47
CA SER A 165 -7.88 25.33 7.71
C SER A 165 -6.71 25.96 8.47
N PHE A 166 -6.65 25.84 9.79
CA PHE A 166 -5.55 26.38 10.60
C PHE A 166 -4.24 25.63 10.34
N ILE A 167 -4.28 24.30 10.25
CA ILE A 167 -3.08 23.47 10.17
C ILE A 167 -2.70 23.09 8.74
N ILE A 168 -3.69 22.98 7.84
CA ILE A 168 -3.50 22.53 6.45
C ILE A 168 -2.38 23.29 5.71
N PRO A 169 -2.24 24.63 5.82
CA PRO A 169 -1.19 25.37 5.14
C PRO A 169 0.24 24.94 5.53
N TYR A 170 0.41 24.42 6.75
CA TYR A 170 1.70 24.00 7.28
C TYR A 170 2.06 22.56 6.87
N ILE A 171 1.11 21.77 6.38
CA ILE A 171 1.35 20.40 5.93
C ILE A 171 2.13 20.42 4.60
N SER A 172 3.13 19.55 4.51
CA SER A 172 3.89 19.33 3.28
C SER A 172 2.98 18.87 2.14
N THR A 173 3.15 19.45 0.96
CA THR A 173 2.45 19.04 -0.27
C THR A 173 3.00 17.75 -0.86
N THR A 174 4.11 17.23 -0.32
CA THR A 174 4.75 16.01 -0.81
C THR A 174 3.85 14.80 -0.59
N LYS A 175 3.66 13.99 -1.63
CA LYS A 175 2.94 12.70 -1.53
C LYS A 175 3.67 11.72 -0.60
N SER A 176 2.91 10.85 0.07
CA SER A 176 3.52 9.77 0.87
C SER A 176 4.25 8.75 -0.03
N PRO A 177 5.19 7.95 0.51
CA PRO A 177 5.87 6.92 -0.26
C PRO A 177 4.95 5.91 -0.95
N GLN A 178 3.76 5.65 -0.41
CA GLN A 178 2.74 4.81 -1.04
C GLN A 178 2.24 5.45 -2.34
N GLN A 179 1.85 6.71 -2.27
CA GLN A 179 1.26 7.41 -3.42
C GLN A 179 2.31 7.81 -4.45
N VAL A 180 3.54 8.13 -4.01
CA VAL A 180 4.68 8.25 -4.92
C VAL A 180 4.91 6.93 -5.68
N MET A 181 4.85 5.79 -4.99
CA MET A 181 4.97 4.49 -5.66
C MET A 181 3.84 4.25 -6.67
N GLY A 182 2.61 4.61 -6.30
CA GLY A 182 1.47 4.51 -7.22
C GLY A 182 1.66 5.34 -8.48
N SER A 183 2.08 6.59 -8.36
CA SER A 183 2.39 7.44 -9.50
C SER A 183 3.55 6.91 -10.35
N LEU A 184 4.59 6.33 -9.72
CA LEU A 184 5.70 5.70 -10.46
C LEU A 184 5.25 4.45 -11.22
N ILE A 185 4.41 3.62 -10.61
CA ILE A 185 3.93 2.37 -11.24
C ILE A 185 2.95 2.66 -12.37
N LYS A 186 2.00 3.56 -12.16
CA LYS A 186 0.95 3.84 -13.14
C LYS A 186 1.29 4.93 -14.15
N GLY A 187 2.32 5.73 -13.90
CA GLY A 187 2.90 6.63 -14.89
C GLY A 187 4.10 5.99 -15.57
N HIS A 188 5.28 6.17 -14.99
CA HIS A 188 6.54 5.82 -15.62
C HIS A 188 6.68 4.33 -15.98
N PHE A 189 6.33 3.42 -15.07
CA PHE A 189 6.45 1.98 -15.33
C PHE A 189 5.38 1.50 -16.33
N ALA A 190 4.18 2.08 -16.32
CA ALA A 190 3.14 1.77 -17.30
C ALA A 190 3.59 2.11 -18.72
N GLU A 191 4.15 3.31 -18.91
CA GLU A 191 4.75 3.74 -20.18
C GLU A 191 5.86 2.79 -20.65
N GLN A 192 6.74 2.36 -19.74
CA GLN A 192 7.80 1.40 -20.05
C GLN A 192 7.27 0.01 -20.45
N GLN A 193 6.09 -0.37 -19.99
CA GLN A 193 5.42 -1.62 -20.37
C GLN A 193 4.50 -1.44 -21.59
N HIS A 194 4.43 -0.24 -22.17
CA HIS A 194 3.47 0.12 -23.23
C HIS A 194 2.00 -0.13 -22.82
N LEU A 195 1.67 0.16 -21.56
CA LEU A 195 0.34 0.00 -20.99
C LEU A 195 -0.21 1.35 -20.51
N THR A 196 -1.53 1.47 -20.51
CA THR A 196 -2.23 2.58 -19.86
C THR A 196 -2.38 2.31 -18.35
N PRO A 197 -2.50 3.36 -17.51
CA PRO A 197 -2.64 3.23 -16.05
C PRO A 197 -3.69 2.21 -15.58
N ASN A 198 -4.83 2.11 -16.27
CA ASN A 198 -5.96 1.25 -15.91
C ASN A 198 -5.78 -0.24 -16.25
N GLN A 199 -4.80 -0.54 -17.11
CA GLN A 199 -4.36 -1.91 -17.41
C GLN A 199 -3.44 -2.46 -16.32
N ILE A 200 -3.01 -1.65 -15.36
CA ILE A 200 -2.22 -2.08 -14.20
C ILE A 200 -3.10 -2.15 -12.97
N TYR A 201 -3.07 -3.30 -12.29
CA TYR A 201 -3.64 -3.46 -10.96
C TYR A 201 -2.51 -3.41 -9.92
N HIS A 202 -2.38 -2.28 -9.24
CA HIS A 202 -1.32 -2.00 -8.30
C HIS A 202 -1.79 -2.22 -6.86
N VAL A 203 -1.14 -3.18 -6.20
CA VAL A 203 -1.37 -3.52 -4.80
C VAL A 203 -0.17 -3.10 -3.96
N THR A 204 -0.42 -2.57 -2.77
CA THR A 204 0.65 -2.29 -1.81
C THR A 204 0.52 -3.13 -0.54
N VAL A 205 1.66 -3.54 0.01
CA VAL A 205 1.73 -4.25 1.29
C VAL A 205 2.28 -3.31 2.35
N MET A 206 1.42 -2.88 3.26
CA MET A 206 1.67 -1.78 4.20
C MET A 206 1.51 -2.21 5.66
N PRO A 207 2.19 -1.54 6.61
CA PRO A 207 2.11 -1.89 8.03
C PRO A 207 0.91 -1.25 8.74
N CYS A 208 0.06 -0.48 8.04
CA CYS A 208 -0.91 0.43 8.63
C CYS A 208 -2.25 0.36 7.89
N TYR A 209 -3.37 0.38 8.62
CA TYR A 209 -4.72 0.40 8.03
C TYR A 209 -5.06 1.75 7.39
N ASP A 210 -4.55 2.86 7.91
CA ASP A 210 -4.81 4.21 7.37
C ASP A 210 -4.28 4.36 5.93
N LYS A 211 -3.35 3.51 5.52
CA LYS A 211 -2.88 3.42 4.13
C LYS A 211 -3.98 2.98 3.16
N LYS A 212 -4.96 2.19 3.63
CA LYS A 212 -6.18 1.88 2.86
C LYS A 212 -7.04 3.12 2.65
N LEU A 213 -7.21 3.95 3.68
CA LEU A 213 -7.92 5.22 3.56
C LEU A 213 -7.23 6.15 2.58
N GLU A 214 -5.90 6.25 2.67
CA GLU A 214 -5.10 7.04 1.75
C GLU A 214 -5.31 6.58 0.30
N ALA A 215 -5.30 5.27 0.02
CA ALA A 215 -5.54 4.74 -1.32
C ALA A 215 -6.96 5.04 -1.86
N SER A 216 -7.94 5.17 -0.96
CA SER A 216 -9.32 5.48 -1.33
C SER A 216 -9.62 6.97 -1.53
N ARG A 217 -8.70 7.89 -1.19
CA ARG A 217 -8.93 9.33 -1.37
C ARG A 217 -9.23 9.68 -2.84
N PRO A 218 -10.18 10.60 -3.10
CA PRO A 218 -10.49 11.05 -4.45
C PRO A 218 -9.30 11.75 -5.13
N ASP A 219 -8.41 12.37 -4.34
CA ASP A 219 -7.20 13.05 -4.81
C ASP A 219 -6.24 12.15 -5.59
N PHE A 220 -6.34 10.83 -5.40
CA PHE A 220 -5.50 9.83 -6.07
C PHE A 220 -6.29 8.97 -7.07
N PHE A 221 -7.45 9.44 -7.51
CA PHE A 221 -8.23 8.85 -8.59
C PHE A 221 -8.00 9.63 -9.89
N ASN A 222 -7.52 8.93 -10.92
CA ASN A 222 -7.38 9.47 -12.26
C ASN A 222 -8.70 9.31 -13.02
N GLN A 223 -9.33 10.44 -13.37
CA GLN A 223 -10.61 10.47 -14.08
C GLN A 223 -10.52 10.07 -15.55
N GLU A 224 -9.39 10.31 -16.20
CA GLU A 224 -9.19 9.98 -17.62
C GLU A 224 -9.14 8.45 -17.81
N TYR A 225 -8.36 7.77 -16.97
CA TYR A 225 -8.18 6.32 -17.03
C TYR A 225 -9.13 5.55 -16.11
N GLN A 226 -9.95 6.23 -15.32
CA GLN A 226 -10.87 5.62 -14.34
C GLN A 226 -10.17 4.64 -13.40
N THR A 227 -9.04 5.06 -12.81
CA THR A 227 -8.20 4.20 -11.98
C THR A 227 -7.51 4.96 -10.85
N ARG A 228 -7.09 4.26 -9.79
CA ARG A 228 -6.40 4.86 -8.63
C ARG A 228 -4.90 4.66 -8.72
N ASP A 229 -4.11 5.55 -8.12
CA ASP A 229 -2.65 5.35 -7.97
C ASP A 229 -2.33 4.00 -7.28
N VAL A 230 -3.16 3.60 -6.32
CA VAL A 230 -3.12 2.31 -5.62
C VAL A 230 -4.51 1.70 -5.59
N ASP A 231 -4.69 0.51 -6.19
CA ASP A 231 -6.01 -0.13 -6.32
C ASP A 231 -6.40 -0.88 -5.04
N CYS A 232 -5.42 -1.47 -4.34
CA CYS A 232 -5.66 -2.22 -3.12
C CYS A 232 -4.47 -2.14 -2.15
N VAL A 233 -4.76 -2.06 -0.85
CA VAL A 233 -3.75 -2.14 0.20
C VAL A 233 -3.99 -3.37 1.07
N ILE A 234 -2.95 -4.21 1.20
CA ILE A 234 -2.93 -5.37 2.09
C ILE A 234 -2.07 -5.02 3.32
N THR A 235 -2.60 -5.25 4.51
CA THR A 235 -1.92 -4.94 5.77
C THR A 235 -1.15 -6.13 6.32
N THR A 236 0.06 -5.91 6.85
CA THR A 236 0.83 -6.97 7.55
C THR A 236 0.43 -7.19 9.01
N GLY A 237 -0.38 -6.31 9.59
CA GLY A 237 -0.91 -6.47 10.94
C GLY A 237 -1.83 -7.70 11.02
N LYS A 238 -1.70 -8.49 12.10
CA LYS A 238 -2.72 -9.47 12.45
C LYS A 238 -4.00 -8.72 12.79
N GLN A 239 -5.13 -9.13 12.20
CA GLN A 239 -6.37 -9.05 12.95
C GLN A 239 -6.19 -9.93 14.18
N SER A 240 -6.15 -9.30 15.35
CA SER A 240 -6.16 -10.00 16.62
C SER A 240 -7.50 -10.71 16.72
N GLN A 241 -7.57 -11.95 16.25
CA GLN A 241 -8.56 -12.90 16.75
C GLN A 241 -8.20 -13.15 18.22
N ARG A 242 -8.80 -12.36 19.10
CA ARG A 242 -9.10 -12.78 20.47
C ARG A 242 -10.57 -13.12 20.51
#